data_AF-A0A0C3QK31-F1
#
_entry.id   AF-A0A0C3QK31-F1
#
_cell.length_a   1.000
_cell.length_b   1.000
_cell.length_c   1.000
_cell.angle_alpha   90.00
_cell.angle_beta   90.00
_cell.angle_gamma   90.00
#
_symmetry.space_group_name_H-M   'P 1'
#
loop_
_entity.id
_entity.type
_entity.pdbx_description
1 polymer ?
#
loop_
_entity_poly.entity_id
_entity_poly.type
_entity_poly.pdbx_seq_one_letter_code
_entity_poly.pdbx_strand_id
1 'polypeptide(L)'
;MTEFIDWTVRIRINKYELDGSFSVLVFLGDIPDDPAEWRSSPNYVGAHRAFVSGGYGDHRGDPDAITEGFVHLNSTIAAKSGLSSFDPKEVVPYLKRELGWRIQKANRSPVDAGDVPSLQIVVIATPMRMNEGEPFPEPCGDPKHHHEITSGRAGGYLE
;
A
#
# COMPACT_ATOMS: atom_id res chain seq x y z
N MET A 1 4.07 29.08 -5.23
CA MET A 1 2.97 28.11 -4.97
C MET A 1 3.20 26.91 -5.87
N THR A 2 3.11 25.69 -5.33
CA THR A 2 3.35 24.45 -6.11
C THR A 2 2.23 23.45 -5.84
N GLU A 3 1.62 22.92 -6.89
CA GLU A 3 0.65 21.83 -6.80
C GLU A 3 1.29 20.51 -7.24
N PHE A 4 0.92 19.43 -6.57
CA PHE A 4 1.40 18.08 -6.87
C PHE A 4 0.36 17.04 -6.47
N ILE A 5 0.54 15.80 -6.95
CA ILE A 5 -0.32 14.68 -6.58
C ILE A 5 0.44 13.78 -5.62
N ASP A 6 -0.11 13.57 -4.42
CA ASP A 6 0.37 12.56 -3.49
C ASP A 6 -0.25 11.20 -3.85
N TRP A 7 0.60 10.24 -4.17
CA TRP A 7 0.26 8.87 -4.52
C TRP A 7 0.50 7.96 -3.34
N THR A 8 -0.57 7.33 -2.85
CA THR A 8 -0.52 6.42 -1.71
C THR A 8 -1.15 5.07 -2.05
N VAL A 9 -0.63 4.00 -1.45
CA VAL A 9 -1.31 2.72 -1.37
C VAL A 9 -2.01 2.65 -0.04
N ARG A 10 -3.33 2.58 -0.05
CA ARG A 10 -4.15 2.28 1.12
C ARG A 10 -4.36 0.78 1.22
N ILE A 11 -4.12 0.25 2.42
CA ILE A 11 -4.22 -1.17 2.73
C ILE A 11 -5.22 -1.32 3.87
N ARG A 12 -6.29 -2.06 3.63
CA ARG A 12 -7.25 -2.50 4.65
C ARG A 12 -7.21 -4.01 4.79
N ILE A 13 -7.23 -4.49 6.02
CA ILE A 13 -7.18 -5.92 6.31
C ILE A 13 -7.67 -6.17 7.74
N ASN A 14 -8.43 -7.24 7.94
CA ASN A 14 -8.81 -7.72 9.26
C ASN A 14 -7.57 -8.21 9.99
N LYS A 15 -7.26 -7.60 11.13
CA LYS A 15 -6.03 -7.91 11.87
C LYS A 15 -5.98 -9.32 12.45
N TYR A 16 -7.12 -10.01 12.58
CA TYR A 16 -7.19 -11.34 13.18
C TYR A 16 -7.22 -12.48 12.15
N GLU A 17 -7.35 -12.19 10.85
CA GLU A 17 -7.47 -13.21 9.79
C GLU A 17 -6.24 -14.12 9.68
N LEU A 18 -5.06 -13.64 10.07
CA LEU A 18 -3.79 -14.37 9.92
C LEU A 18 -3.26 -15.01 11.22
N ASP A 19 -4.07 -15.00 12.28
CA ASP A 19 -3.77 -15.55 13.61
C ASP A 19 -2.40 -15.13 14.16
N GLY A 20 -2.07 -13.85 14.03
CA GLY A 20 -0.83 -13.28 14.55
C GLY A 20 -0.44 -11.99 13.85
N SER A 21 0.66 -11.39 14.30
CA SER A 21 1.19 -10.17 13.69
C SER A 21 1.74 -10.45 12.28
N PHE A 22 1.50 -9.52 11.36
CA PHE A 22 1.95 -9.62 9.98
C PHE A 22 2.25 -8.25 9.37
N SER A 23 2.85 -8.26 8.19
CA SER A 23 3.10 -7.06 7.38
C SER A 23 2.58 -7.29 5.96
N VAL A 24 1.93 -6.28 5.39
CA VAL A 24 1.69 -6.18 3.95
C VAL A 24 2.75 -5.28 3.37
N LEU A 25 3.70 -5.87 2.65
CA LEU A 25 4.86 -5.21 2.04
C LEU A 25 4.49 -4.73 0.64
N VAL A 26 4.82 -3.48 0.32
CA VAL A 26 4.56 -2.84 -0.97
C VAL A 26 5.86 -2.66 -1.74
N PHE A 27 5.81 -2.92 -3.04
CA PHE A 27 6.95 -2.87 -3.95
C PHE A 27 6.62 -2.08 -5.21
N LEU A 28 7.66 -1.48 -5.80
CA LEU A 28 7.64 -0.93 -7.15
C LEU A 28 8.78 -1.57 -7.94
N GLY A 29 8.43 -2.49 -8.84
CA GLY A 29 9.33 -3.34 -9.61
C GLY A 29 9.30 -4.80 -9.18
N ASP A 30 10.29 -5.56 -9.64
CA ASP A 30 10.42 -7.00 -9.36
C ASP A 30 10.50 -7.28 -7.84
N ILE A 31 9.82 -8.34 -7.43
CA ILE A 31 9.81 -8.84 -6.05
C ILE A 31 10.64 -10.12 -6.01
N PRO A 32 11.68 -10.23 -5.15
CA PRO A 32 12.43 -11.46 -4.99
C PRO A 32 11.54 -12.65 -4.62
N ASP A 33 11.90 -13.84 -5.09
CA ASP A 33 11.15 -15.06 -4.76
C ASP A 33 11.34 -15.46 -3.29
N ASP A 34 12.54 -15.27 -2.73
CA ASP A 34 12.83 -15.58 -1.33
C ASP A 34 12.21 -14.53 -0.37
N PRO A 35 11.28 -14.94 0.52
CA PRO A 35 10.71 -14.05 1.53
C PRO A 35 11.72 -13.41 2.49
N ALA A 36 12.90 -14.01 2.67
CA ALA A 36 13.95 -13.45 3.52
C ALA A 36 14.53 -12.14 2.94
N GLU A 37 14.51 -12.00 1.61
CA GLU A 37 15.10 -10.86 0.88
C GLU A 37 14.13 -9.69 0.67
N TRP A 38 12.83 -9.90 0.88
CA TRP A 38 11.79 -8.91 0.59
C TRP A 38 12.04 -7.53 1.20
N ARG A 39 12.46 -7.44 2.46
CA ARG A 39 12.68 -6.14 3.12
C ARG A 39 13.99 -5.45 2.73
N SER A 40 14.94 -6.20 2.20
CA SER A 40 16.21 -5.67 1.68
C SER A 40 16.16 -5.43 0.17
N SER A 41 15.08 -5.84 -0.49
CA SER A 41 14.89 -5.59 -1.92
C SER A 41 15.01 -4.09 -2.21
N PRO A 42 15.77 -3.70 -3.24
CA PRO A 42 15.79 -2.30 -3.65
C PRO A 42 14.39 -1.82 -4.03
N ASN A 43 13.49 -2.72 -4.47
CA ASN A 43 12.13 -2.42 -4.91
C ASN A 43 11.11 -2.34 -3.77
N TYR A 44 11.50 -2.62 -2.54
CA TYR A 44 10.65 -2.44 -1.37
C TYR A 44 10.43 -0.94 -1.08
N VAL A 45 9.17 -0.53 -0.98
CA VAL A 45 8.77 0.87 -0.75
C VAL A 45 8.41 1.11 0.71
N GLY A 46 7.66 0.19 1.30
CA GLY A 46 7.10 0.36 2.62
C GLY A 46 6.13 -0.75 2.98
N ALA A 47 5.51 -0.65 4.15
CA ALA A 47 4.59 -1.68 4.62
C ALA A 47 3.56 -1.15 5.61
N HIS A 48 2.35 -1.72 5.52
CA HIS A 48 1.40 -1.72 6.64
C HIS A 48 1.72 -2.88 7.58
N ARG A 49 1.70 -2.64 8.89
CA ARG A 49 2.02 -3.65 9.91
C ARG A 49 0.88 -3.78 10.90
N ALA A 50 0.27 -4.95 10.94
CA ALA A 50 -0.75 -5.28 11.94
C ALA A 50 -0.06 -5.95 13.13
N PHE A 51 -0.15 -5.32 14.29
CA PHE A 51 0.29 -5.92 15.56
C PHE A 51 -0.91 -6.57 16.25
N VAL A 52 -0.76 -7.84 16.58
CA VAL A 52 -1.78 -8.64 17.26
C VAL A 52 -1.19 -9.13 18.57
N SER A 53 -1.72 -8.64 19.69
CA SER A 53 -1.40 -9.15 21.03
C SER A 53 -2.32 -10.32 21.38
N GLY A 54 -1.78 -11.37 22.00
CA GLY A 54 -2.57 -12.39 22.67
C GLY A 54 -2.85 -11.95 24.10
N GLY A 55 -4.06 -11.51 24.41
CA GLY A 55 -4.44 -11.01 25.73
C GLY A 55 -5.95 -11.13 26.01
N TYR A 56 -6.32 -10.96 27.28
CA TYR A 56 -7.68 -11.14 27.80
C TYR A 56 -8.68 -10.20 27.10
N GLY A 57 -9.78 -10.75 26.57
CA GLY A 57 -10.70 -10.04 25.66
C GLY A 57 -10.48 -10.42 24.19
N ASP A 58 -10.32 -11.72 23.93
CA ASP A 58 -9.97 -12.27 22.63
C ASP A 58 -11.09 -12.00 21.61
N HIS A 59 -10.99 -10.89 20.88
CA HIS A 59 -11.84 -10.57 19.74
C HIS A 59 -11.40 -11.30 18.46
N ARG A 60 -10.64 -12.39 18.58
CA ARG A 60 -10.31 -13.26 17.45
C ARG A 60 -11.60 -13.69 16.77
N GLY A 61 -11.73 -13.37 15.49
CA GLY A 61 -12.93 -13.64 14.70
C GLY A 61 -13.93 -12.50 14.61
N ASP A 62 -13.65 -11.33 15.19
CA ASP A 62 -14.41 -10.10 14.90
C ASP A 62 -14.17 -9.68 13.42
N PRO A 63 -15.18 -9.79 12.54
CA PRO A 63 -15.02 -9.42 11.13
C PRO A 63 -14.75 -7.93 10.93
N ASP A 64 -15.11 -7.08 11.90
CA ASP A 64 -15.02 -5.63 11.82
C ASP A 64 -13.70 -5.08 12.38
N ALA A 65 -12.80 -5.95 12.84
CA ALA A 65 -11.46 -5.60 13.32
C ALA A 65 -10.48 -5.20 12.18
N ILE A 66 -10.95 -4.35 11.27
CA ILE A 66 -10.20 -3.85 10.12
C ILE A 66 -9.16 -2.84 10.58
N THR A 67 -7.91 -3.09 10.22
CA THR A 67 -6.84 -2.09 10.30
C THR A 67 -6.66 -1.44 8.94
N GLU A 68 -6.33 -0.15 8.95
CA GLU A 68 -6.03 0.63 7.75
C GLU A 68 -4.63 1.24 7.89
N GLY A 69 -3.88 1.25 6.79
CA GLY A 69 -2.57 1.87 6.71
C GLY A 69 -2.27 2.40 5.31
N PHE A 70 -1.29 3.29 5.21
CA PHE A 70 -0.93 3.98 3.99
C PHE A 70 0.57 3.85 3.72
N VAL A 71 0.94 3.60 2.46
CA VAL A 71 2.34 3.61 1.99
C VAL A 71 2.47 4.69 0.92
N HIS A 72 3.30 5.70 1.18
CA HIS A 72 3.56 6.80 0.24
C HIS A 72 4.51 6.34 -0.88
N LEU A 73 4.18 6.68 -2.12
CA LEU A 73 4.91 6.21 -3.30
C LEU A 73 5.80 7.27 -3.94
N ASN A 74 5.53 8.56 -3.73
CA ASN A 74 6.12 9.66 -4.50
C ASN A 74 7.65 9.64 -4.56
N SER A 75 8.32 9.47 -3.43
CA SER A 75 9.79 9.42 -3.37
C SER A 75 10.36 8.28 -4.20
N THR A 76 9.71 7.12 -4.20
CA THR A 76 10.16 5.95 -4.95
C THR A 76 9.83 6.08 -6.44
N ILE A 77 8.65 6.62 -6.79
CA ILE A 77 8.30 6.94 -8.17
C ILE A 77 9.31 7.93 -8.75
N ALA A 78 9.62 9.03 -8.04
CA ALA A 78 10.60 10.02 -8.48
C ALA A 78 11.99 9.39 -8.71
N ALA A 79 12.42 8.50 -7.81
CA ALA A 79 13.75 7.91 -7.88
C ALA A 79 13.90 6.85 -8.98
N LYS A 80 12.82 6.19 -9.41
CA LYS A 80 12.92 4.95 -10.21
C LYS A 80 12.16 4.93 -11.51
N SER A 81 11.07 5.69 -11.62
CA SER A 81 10.12 5.50 -12.70
C SER A 81 10.59 6.06 -14.05
N GLY A 82 11.50 7.04 -14.01
CA GLY A 82 11.88 7.82 -15.19
C GLY A 82 10.75 8.67 -15.77
N LEU A 83 9.64 8.82 -15.06
CA LEU A 83 8.50 9.64 -15.47
C LEU A 83 8.84 11.12 -15.41
N SER A 84 8.23 11.89 -16.31
CA SER A 84 8.38 13.34 -16.36
C SER A 84 7.44 14.06 -15.41
N SER A 85 6.35 13.41 -15.00
CA SER A 85 5.35 14.00 -14.12
C SER A 85 4.68 12.97 -13.19
N PHE A 86 3.94 13.48 -12.21
CA PHE A 86 3.06 12.70 -11.35
C PHE A 86 1.61 12.66 -11.86
N ASP A 87 1.36 13.06 -13.10
CA ASP A 87 0.02 13.07 -13.69
C ASP A 87 -0.54 11.64 -13.77
N PRO A 88 -1.85 11.42 -13.52
CA PRO A 88 -2.44 10.09 -13.61
C PRO A 88 -2.22 9.40 -14.96
N LYS A 89 -2.09 10.13 -16.07
CA LYS A 89 -1.82 9.55 -17.40
C LYS A 89 -0.46 8.85 -17.47
N GLU A 90 0.51 9.27 -16.67
CA GLU A 90 1.84 8.66 -16.59
C GLU A 90 1.93 7.64 -15.45
N VAL A 91 1.43 8.00 -14.27
CA VAL A 91 1.59 7.18 -13.05
C VAL A 91 0.67 5.95 -13.05
N VAL A 92 -0.56 6.05 -13.56
CA VAL A 92 -1.49 4.89 -13.58
C VAL A 92 -0.94 3.73 -14.41
N PRO A 93 -0.47 3.92 -15.66
CA PRO A 93 0.16 2.83 -16.42
C PRO A 93 1.43 2.28 -15.76
N TYR A 94 2.25 3.14 -15.15
CA TYR A 94 3.43 2.72 -14.41
C TYR A 94 3.06 1.81 -13.23
N LEU A 95 2.12 2.24 -12.37
CA LEU A 95 1.71 1.46 -11.21
C LEU A 95 0.98 0.17 -11.59
N LYS A 96 0.22 0.15 -12.70
CA LYS A 96 -0.37 -1.12 -13.20
C LYS A 96 0.69 -2.19 -13.49
N ARG A 97 1.87 -1.78 -13.95
CA ARG A 97 2.96 -2.68 -14.30
C ARG A 97 3.86 -3.00 -13.11
N GLU A 98 4.24 -1.97 -12.34
CA GLU A 98 5.32 -2.08 -11.35
C GLU A 98 4.82 -2.29 -9.93
N LEU A 99 3.57 -1.93 -9.60
CA LEU A 99 3.07 -2.07 -8.23
C LEU A 99 2.87 -3.54 -7.90
N GLY A 100 3.50 -4.00 -6.83
CA GLY A 100 3.33 -5.33 -6.28
C GLY A 100 3.24 -5.33 -4.76
N TRP A 101 2.72 -6.42 -4.20
CA TRP A 101 2.65 -6.62 -2.76
C TRP A 101 2.89 -8.07 -2.37
N ARG A 102 3.33 -8.26 -1.13
CA ARG A 102 3.47 -9.56 -0.46
C ARG A 102 3.05 -9.46 0.99
N ILE A 103 2.50 -10.54 1.52
CA ILE A 103 2.14 -10.65 2.93
C ILE A 103 3.17 -11.51 3.63
N GLN A 104 3.65 -11.05 4.78
CA GLN A 104 4.64 -11.77 5.57
C GLN A 104 4.26 -11.78 7.05
N LYS A 105 4.19 -12.97 7.65
CA LYS A 105 3.97 -13.12 9.10
C LYS A 105 5.21 -12.69 9.90
N ALA A 106 5.05 -12.48 11.20
CA ALA A 106 6.13 -12.09 12.10
C ALA A 106 7.32 -13.08 12.10
N ASN A 107 7.05 -14.38 11.90
CA ASN A 107 8.08 -15.43 11.75
C ASN A 107 8.75 -15.45 10.36
N ARG A 108 8.50 -14.43 9.52
CA ARG A 108 8.98 -14.28 8.14
C ARG A 108 8.39 -15.24 7.10
N SER A 109 7.42 -16.09 7.46
CA SER A 109 6.76 -16.94 6.47
C SER A 109 5.88 -16.10 5.52
N PRO A 110 5.87 -16.43 4.21
CA PRO A 110 4.98 -15.78 3.25
C PRO A 110 3.53 -16.22 3.48
N VAL A 111 2.58 -15.39 3.04
CA VAL A 111 1.16 -15.73 2.92
C VAL A 111 0.69 -15.30 1.53
N ASP A 112 -0.05 -16.16 0.85
CA ASP A 112 -0.67 -15.81 -0.43
C ASP A 112 -1.78 -14.79 -0.21
N ALA A 113 -1.83 -13.73 -1.02
CA ALA A 113 -2.89 -12.73 -0.93
C ALA A 113 -4.27 -13.30 -1.29
N GLY A 114 -4.33 -14.38 -2.08
CA GLY A 114 -5.58 -15.08 -2.41
C GLY A 114 -6.19 -15.81 -1.22
N ASP A 115 -5.39 -16.13 -0.21
CA ASP A 115 -5.84 -16.77 1.03
C ASP A 115 -6.30 -15.75 2.09
N VAL A 116 -6.38 -14.46 1.73
CA VAL A 116 -6.74 -13.36 2.64
C VAL A 116 -7.92 -12.54 2.09
N PRO A 117 -9.15 -13.08 2.12
CA PRO A 117 -10.35 -12.41 1.63
C PRO A 117 -10.59 -10.98 2.13
N SER A 118 -10.18 -10.63 3.35
CA SER A 118 -10.40 -9.26 3.86
C SER A 118 -9.40 -8.23 3.36
N LEU A 119 -8.33 -8.65 2.69
CA LEU A 119 -7.31 -7.75 2.16
C LEU A 119 -7.89 -6.91 1.03
N GLN A 120 -7.80 -5.59 1.19
CA GLN A 120 -8.14 -4.61 0.18
C GLN A 120 -6.98 -3.62 0.01
N ILE A 121 -6.45 -3.56 -1.21
CA ILE A 121 -5.38 -2.66 -1.61
C ILE A 121 -5.92 -1.72 -2.70
N VAL A 122 -5.90 -0.42 -2.40
CA VAL A 122 -6.37 0.63 -3.31
C VAL A 122 -5.31 1.71 -3.42
N VAL A 123 -5.05 2.17 -4.64
CA VAL A 123 -4.19 3.33 -4.87
C VAL A 123 -5.03 4.61 -4.84
N ILE A 124 -4.56 5.63 -4.15
CA ILE A 124 -5.23 6.92 -4.01
C ILE A 124 -4.30 8.02 -4.50
N ALA A 125 -4.83 8.90 -5.34
CA ALA A 125 -4.19 10.12 -5.80
C ALA A 125 -4.86 11.32 -5.12
N THR A 126 -4.12 12.03 -4.27
CA THR A 126 -4.62 13.20 -3.55
C THR A 126 -3.99 14.47 -4.12
N PRO A 127 -4.76 15.40 -4.69
CA PRO A 127 -4.24 16.70 -5.09
C PRO A 127 -3.81 17.52 -3.87
N MET A 128 -2.55 17.94 -3.84
CA MET A 128 -1.95 18.69 -2.75
C MET A 128 -1.41 20.03 -3.26
N ARG A 129 -1.45 21.05 -2.40
CA ARG A 129 -0.90 22.38 -2.64
C ARG A 129 0.08 22.75 -1.53
N MET A 130 1.28 23.18 -1.94
CA MET A 130 2.24 23.85 -1.06
C MET A 130 2.18 25.36 -1.30
N ASN A 131 1.70 26.09 -0.28
CA ASN A 131 1.66 27.55 -0.28
C ASN A 131 3.03 28.11 0.11
N GLU A 132 3.38 29.28 -0.44
CA GLU A 132 4.64 29.94 -0.07
C GLU A 132 4.62 30.40 1.39
N GLY A 133 5.69 30.10 2.12
CA GLY A 133 5.81 30.47 3.54
C GLY A 133 5.13 29.50 4.51
N GLU A 134 4.31 28.57 4.03
CA GLU A 134 3.66 27.56 4.87
C GLU A 134 4.55 26.32 5.04
N PRO A 135 4.57 25.69 6.24
CA PRO A 135 5.45 24.57 6.54
C PRO A 135 4.94 23.22 5.98
N PHE A 136 3.65 23.11 5.66
CA PHE A 136 3.02 21.85 5.24
C PHE A 136 2.10 22.06 4.04
N PRO A 137 1.99 21.05 3.15
CA PRO A 137 1.03 21.09 2.07
C PRO A 137 -0.40 20.78 2.58
N GLU A 138 -1.39 21.32 1.89
CA GLU A 138 -2.81 21.09 2.17
C GLU A 138 -3.50 20.42 0.97
N PRO A 139 -4.53 19.57 1.18
CA PRO A 139 -5.35 19.08 0.09
C PRO A 139 -6.03 20.22 -0.67
N CYS A 140 -5.96 20.18 -2.00
CA CYS A 140 -6.57 21.20 -2.87
C CYS A 140 -7.63 20.65 -3.81
N GLY A 141 -8.10 19.43 -3.56
CA GLY A 141 -9.16 18.74 -4.28
C GLY A 141 -9.48 17.40 -3.60
N ASP A 142 -10.49 16.70 -4.12
CA ASP A 142 -10.90 15.41 -3.56
C ASP A 142 -9.91 14.29 -3.93
N PRO A 143 -9.56 13.39 -2.98
CA PRO A 143 -8.80 12.19 -3.29
C PRO A 143 -9.51 11.32 -4.33
N LYS A 144 -8.76 10.88 -5.35
CA LYS A 144 -9.25 9.97 -6.37
C LYS A 144 -8.78 8.55 -6.11
N HIS A 145 -9.73 7.62 -6.00
CA HIS A 145 -9.45 6.21 -5.84
C HIS A 145 -9.25 5.55 -7.21
N HIS A 146 -8.07 4.98 -7.42
CA HIS A 146 -7.67 4.32 -8.66
C HIS A 146 -7.78 2.80 -8.52
N HIS A 147 -9.02 2.30 -8.46
CA HIS A 147 -9.34 0.88 -8.35
C HIS A 147 -8.81 0.05 -9.52
N GLU A 148 -8.73 0.64 -10.71
CA GLU A 148 -8.25 0.00 -11.94
C GLU A 148 -6.78 -0.44 -11.86
N ILE A 149 -5.99 0.09 -10.92
CA ILE A 149 -4.58 -0.28 -10.76
C ILE A 149 -4.43 -1.65 -10.12
N THR A 150 -5.34 -2.01 -9.21
CA THR A 150 -5.29 -3.27 -8.45
C THR A 150 -6.39 -4.24 -8.83
N SER A 151 -7.34 -3.83 -9.69
CA SER A 151 -8.46 -4.66 -10.13
C SER A 151 -8.01 -6.00 -10.73
N GLY A 152 -8.71 -7.08 -10.36
CA GLY A 152 -8.46 -8.44 -10.83
C GLY A 152 -7.24 -9.13 -10.20
N ARG A 153 -6.57 -8.49 -9.24
CA ARG A 153 -5.42 -9.07 -8.52
C ARG A 153 -5.82 -9.48 -7.10
N ALA A 154 -5.23 -10.54 -6.58
CA ALA A 154 -5.50 -11.02 -5.22
C ALA A 154 -5.23 -9.93 -4.16
N GLY A 155 -6.22 -9.64 -3.32
CA GLY A 155 -6.19 -8.53 -2.35
C GLY A 155 -6.35 -7.13 -2.95
N GLY A 156 -6.57 -7.02 -4.28
CA GLY A 156 -6.89 -5.79 -4.97
C GLY A 156 -8.37 -5.44 -4.90
N TYR A 157 -8.80 -4.48 -5.73
CA TYR A 157 -10.23 -4.16 -5.83
C TYR A 157 -10.99 -5.27 -6.56
N LEU A 158 -12.10 -5.72 -5.97
CA LEU A 158 -13.11 -6.58 -6.57
C LEU A 158 -14.34 -5.70 -6.81
N GLU A 159 -14.87 -5.71 -8.04
CA GLU A 159 -16.11 -4.99 -8.40
C GLU A 159 -17.33 -5.48 -7.61
#